data_AF-A0A1F9QBG5-F1
#
_entry.id   AF-A0A1F9QBG5-F1
#
_cell.length_a   1.000
_cell.length_b   1.000
_cell.length_c   1.000
_cell.angle_alpha   90.00
_cell.angle_beta   90.00
_cell.angle_gamma   90.00
#
_symmetry.space_group_name_H-M   'P 1'
#
loop_
_entity.id
_entity.type
_entity.pdbx_description
1 polymer ?
#
loop_
_entity_poly.entity_id
_entity_poly.type
_entity_poly.pdbx_seq_one_letter_code
_entity_poly.pdbx_strand_id
1 'polypeptide(L)'
;MKKLMIVVVCLYTGLLLVSLVFADAGAAKLAAERCSACHSTGRICEKLGNRTAEVWKQTVQRMKGNGAKLSDAEASTVAEYLPTAKPGSKPLCQ
;
A
#
# COMPACT_ATOMS: atom_id res chain seq x y z
N MET A 1 -34.11 -19.41 9.71
CA MET A 1 -33.35 -18.58 10.67
C MET A 1 -31.85 -18.86 10.60
N LYS A 2 -31.37 -20.06 10.97
CA LYS A 2 -29.92 -20.38 11.00
C LYS A 2 -29.23 -20.31 9.62
N LYS A 3 -29.89 -20.79 8.56
CA LYS A 3 -29.41 -20.68 7.17
C LYS A 3 -29.38 -19.23 6.66
N LEU A 4 -30.33 -18.39 7.09
CA LEU A 4 -30.38 -16.97 6.74
C LEU A 4 -29.26 -16.19 7.44
N MET A 5 -28.99 -16.47 8.72
CA MET A 5 -27.86 -15.86 9.43
C MET A 5 -26.50 -16.24 8.84
N ILE A 6 -26.30 -17.49 8.40
CA ILE A 6 -25.05 -17.91 7.75
C ILE A 6 -24.82 -17.13 6.46
N VAL A 7 -25.85 -16.97 5.62
CA VAL A 7 -25.76 -16.22 4.37
C VAL A 7 -25.42 -14.74 4.62
N VAL A 8 -26.07 -14.11 5.62
CA VAL A 8 -25.80 -12.71 5.98
C VAL A 8 -24.37 -12.54 6.50
N VAL A 9 -23.89 -13.43 7.38
CA VAL A 9 -22.51 -13.39 7.89
C VAL A 9 -21.49 -13.56 6.76
N CYS A 10 -21.71 -14.51 5.85
CA CYS A 10 -20.83 -14.71 4.68
C CYS A 10 -20.83 -13.51 3.73
N LEU A 11 -21.97 -12.84 3.53
CA LEU A 11 -22.07 -11.62 2.73
C LEU A 11 -21.30 -10.46 3.37
N TYR A 12 -21.43 -10.27 4.68
CA TYR A 12 -20.72 -9.22 5.41
C TYR A 12 -19.20 -9.46 5.45
N THR A 13 -18.77 -10.70 5.71
CA THR A 13 -17.33 -11.03 5.71
C THR A 13 -16.73 -10.93 4.30
N GLY A 14 -17.47 -11.36 3.28
CA GLY A 14 -17.08 -11.16 1.88
C GLY A 14 -16.90 -9.68 1.52
N LEU A 15 -17.84 -8.82 1.93
CA LEU A 15 -17.80 -7.38 1.66
C LEU A 15 -16.60 -6.68 2.35
N LEU A 16 -16.27 -7.10 3.57
CA LEU A 16 -15.12 -6.58 4.32
C LEU A 16 -13.78 -6.93 3.64
N LEU A 17 -13.61 -8.18 3.20
CA LEU A 17 -12.39 -8.62 2.52
C LEU A 17 -12.17 -7.88 1.20
N VAL A 18 -13.25 -7.66 0.44
CA VAL A 18 -13.19 -6.91 -0.82
C VAL A 18 -12.71 -5.47 -0.60
N SER A 19 -13.20 -4.79 0.44
CA SER A 19 -12.80 -3.42 0.77
C SER A 19 -11.29 -3.28 1.04
N LEU A 20 -10.70 -4.25 1.76
CA LEU A 20 -9.27 -4.25 2.08
C LEU A 20 -8.39 -4.43 0.84
N VAL A 21 -8.78 -5.35 -0.06
CA VAL A 21 -8.03 -5.60 -1.31
C VAL A 21 -8.01 -4.36 -2.21
N PHE A 22 -9.12 -3.61 -2.29
CA PHE A 22 -9.16 -2.37 -3.05
C PHE A 22 -8.30 -1.26 -2.44
N ALA A 23 -8.21 -1.19 -1.10
CA ALA A 23 -7.35 -0.22 -0.42
C ALA A 23 -5.86 -0.46 -0.73
N ASP A 24 -5.40 -1.71 -0.66
CA ASP A 24 -4.02 -2.08 -1.01
C ASP A 24 -3.68 -1.80 -2.48
N ALA A 25 -4.59 -2.12 -3.40
CA ALA A 25 -4.41 -1.82 -4.82
C ALA A 25 -4.32 -0.30 -5.08
N GLY A 26 -5.13 0.50 -4.36
CA GLY A 26 -5.07 1.95 -4.41
C GLY A 26 -3.74 2.51 -3.90
N ALA A 27 -3.26 2.01 -2.75
CA ALA A 27 -1.98 2.44 -2.18
C ALA A 27 -0.79 2.05 -3.07
N ALA A 28 -0.81 0.86 -3.68
CA ALA A 28 0.20 0.41 -4.62
C ALA A 28 0.28 1.31 -5.87
N LYS A 29 -0.86 1.72 -6.42
CA LYS A 29 -0.94 2.65 -7.55
C LYS A 29 -0.43 4.04 -7.18
N LEU A 30 -0.86 4.55 -6.03
CA LEU A 30 -0.36 5.83 -5.50
C LEU A 30 1.15 5.81 -5.33
N ALA A 31 1.71 4.77 -4.70
CA ALA A 31 3.15 4.63 -4.54
C ALA A 31 3.88 4.57 -5.89
N ALA A 32 3.36 3.81 -6.86
CA ALA A 32 3.93 3.73 -8.21
C ALA A 32 3.97 5.10 -8.90
N GLU A 33 2.88 5.86 -8.86
CA GLU A 33 2.78 7.17 -9.51
C GLU A 33 3.66 8.24 -8.85
N ARG A 34 3.68 8.29 -7.51
CA ARG A 34 4.42 9.32 -6.77
C ARG A 34 5.91 9.04 -6.73
N CYS A 35 6.32 7.79 -6.55
CA CYS A 35 7.73 7.44 -6.35
C CYS A 35 8.51 7.23 -7.65
N SER A 36 7.84 7.00 -8.79
CA SER A 36 8.49 6.91 -10.11
C SER A 36 8.76 8.28 -10.74
N ALA A 37 8.20 9.37 -10.21
CA ALA A 37 8.28 10.70 -10.80
C ALA A 37 9.71 11.27 -10.89
N CYS A 38 10.63 10.81 -10.03
CA CYS A 38 12.02 11.30 -10.01
C CYS A 38 13.06 10.25 -10.38
N HIS A 39 12.79 8.97 -10.13
CA HIS A 39 13.68 7.84 -10.41
C HIS A 39 12.92 6.51 -10.40
N SER A 40 13.55 5.44 -10.87
CA SER A 40 12.96 4.08 -10.82
C SER A 40 12.57 3.64 -9.40
N THR A 41 11.52 2.83 -9.31
CA THR A 41 11.02 2.18 -8.08
C THR A 41 11.84 0.94 -7.69
N GLY A 42 12.84 0.53 -8.48
CA GLY A 42 13.65 -0.68 -8.21
C GLY A 42 14.22 -0.75 -6.79
N ARG A 43 14.72 0.38 -6.26
CA ARG A 43 15.22 0.48 -4.88
C ARG A 43 14.16 0.21 -3.81
N ILE A 44 12.89 0.48 -4.13
CA ILE A 44 11.77 0.14 -3.25
C ILE A 44 11.55 -1.37 -3.31
N CYS A 45 11.45 -1.92 -4.52
CA CYS A 45 11.17 -3.33 -4.77
C CYS A 45 12.21 -4.28 -4.17
N GLU A 46 13.50 -3.93 -4.24
CA GLU A 46 14.58 -4.69 -3.61
C GLU A 46 14.49 -4.75 -2.07
N LYS A 47 13.78 -3.81 -1.46
CA LYS A 47 13.70 -3.65 0.00
C LYS A 47 12.35 -4.08 0.57
N LEU A 48 11.37 -4.41 -0.26
CA LEU A 48 10.09 -4.97 0.19
C LEU A 48 10.32 -6.30 0.93
N GLY A 49 9.59 -6.51 2.03
CA GLY A 49 9.77 -7.64 2.94
C GLY A 49 11.01 -7.61 3.84
N ASN A 50 11.93 -6.65 3.64
CA ASN A 50 13.22 -6.59 4.35
C ASN A 50 13.40 -5.32 5.21
N ARG A 51 12.34 -4.53 5.39
CA ARG A 51 12.36 -3.26 6.14
C ARG A 51 11.17 -3.16 7.06
N THR A 52 11.37 -2.55 8.23
CA THR A 52 10.31 -2.27 9.20
C THR A 52 9.44 -1.09 8.76
N ALA A 53 8.26 -0.97 9.36
CA ALA A 53 7.34 0.14 9.12
C ALA A 53 7.98 1.51 9.43
N GLU A 54 8.78 1.61 10.50
CA GLU A 54 9.47 2.84 10.90
C GLU A 54 10.46 3.29 9.84
N VAL A 55 11.24 2.35 9.27
CA VAL A 55 12.21 2.64 8.20
C VAL A 55 11.49 3.11 6.93
N TRP A 56 10.32 2.53 6.62
CA TRP A 56 9.52 2.99 5.50
C TRP A 56 8.95 4.38 5.72
N LYS A 57 8.40 4.66 6.90
CA LYS A 57 7.91 6.00 7.26
C LYS A 57 9.00 7.05 7.11
N GLN A 58 10.19 6.80 7.63
CA GLN A 58 11.34 7.70 7.47
C GLN A 58 11.72 7.88 5.99
N THR A 59 11.69 6.80 5.20
CA THR A 59 11.99 6.84 3.77
C THR A 59 10.99 7.73 3.01
N VAL A 60 9.69 7.57 3.26
CA VAL A 60 8.63 8.38 2.64
C VAL A 60 8.79 9.85 3.01
N GLN A 61 9.00 10.16 4.29
CA GLN A 61 9.18 11.54 4.75
C GLN A 61 10.43 12.19 4.14
N ARG A 62 11.53 11.45 4.04
CA ARG A 62 12.75 11.92 3.38
C ARG A 62 12.52 12.21 1.88
N MET A 63 11.78 11.36 1.17
CA MET A 63 11.48 11.59 -0.26
C MET A 63 10.52 12.76 -0.46
N LYS A 64 9.54 12.93 0.44
CA LYS A 64 8.68 14.11 0.47
C LYS A 64 9.50 15.39 0.67
N GLY A 65 10.44 15.40 1.63
CA GLY A 65 11.36 16.52 1.86
C GLY A 65 12.27 16.82 0.66
N ASN A 66 12.60 15.81 -0.14
CA ASN A 66 13.36 15.95 -1.38
C ASN A 66 12.48 16.38 -2.59
N GLY A 67 11.21 16.71 -2.38
CA GLY A 67 10.33 17.25 -3.42
C GLY A 67 9.36 16.24 -4.05
N ALA A 68 9.25 15.01 -3.53
CA ALA A 68 8.18 14.11 -3.95
C ALA A 68 6.81 14.72 -3.60
N LYS A 69 5.93 14.86 -4.61
CA LYS A 69 4.62 15.49 -4.47
C LYS A 69 3.63 14.55 -3.76
N LEU A 70 3.63 14.58 -2.43
CA LEU A 70 2.75 13.81 -1.55
C LEU A 70 2.08 14.75 -0.53
N SER A 71 0.75 14.70 -0.43
CA SER A 71 0.04 15.22 0.75
C SER A 71 0.42 14.42 2.00
N ASP A 72 0.10 14.93 3.20
CA ASP A 72 0.35 14.19 4.44
C ASP A 72 -0.45 12.89 4.52
N ALA A 73 -1.70 12.91 4.04
CA ALA A 73 -2.54 11.72 3.95
C ALA A 73 -1.93 10.67 3.02
N GLU A 74 -1.54 11.06 1.79
CA GLU A 74 -0.89 10.14 0.84
C GLU A 74 0.43 9.59 1.38
N ALA A 75 1.21 10.41 2.08
CA ALA A 75 2.44 9.96 2.71
C ALA A 75 2.18 8.90 3.80
N SER A 76 1.12 9.06 4.61
CA SER A 76 0.71 8.05 5.59
C SER A 76 0.28 6.76 4.91
N THR A 77 -0.60 6.86 3.89
CA THR A 77 -1.09 5.71 3.13
C THR A 77 0.05 4.90 2.52
N VAL A 78 1.03 5.56 1.90
CA VAL A 78 2.20 4.87 1.32
C VAL A 78 3.09 4.27 2.42
N ALA A 79 3.31 4.98 3.53
CA ALA A 79 4.12 4.47 4.64
C ALA A 79 3.51 3.25 5.34
N GLU A 80 2.18 3.15 5.38
CA GLU A 80 1.43 2.01 5.91
C GLU A 80 1.43 0.82 4.94
N TYR A 81 1.40 1.09 3.64
CA TYR A 81 1.40 0.07 2.59
C TYR A 81 2.76 -0.62 2.39
N LEU A 82 3.85 0.14 2.33
CA LEU A 82 5.18 -0.41 2.02
C LEU A 82 5.68 -1.57 2.95
N PRO A 83 5.41 -1.58 4.28
CA PRO A 83 5.79 -2.73 5.11
C PRO A 83 4.97 -4.00 4.85
N THR A 84 3.77 -3.90 4.26
CA THR A 84 2.90 -5.06 3.97
C THR A 84 3.11 -5.57 2.53
N ALA A 85 3.65 -4.74 1.65
CA ALA A 85 3.91 -5.07 0.26
C ALA A 85 4.99 -6.15 0.09
N LYS A 86 4.80 -7.01 -0.92
CA LYS A 86 5.71 -8.13 -1.23
C LYS A 86 6.59 -7.78 -2.43
N PRO A 87 7.79 -8.39 -2.55
CA PRO A 87 8.56 -8.31 -3.79
C PRO A 87 7.69 -8.67 -5.00
N GLY A 88 7.74 -7.85 -6.06
CA GLY A 88 6.91 -8.03 -7.26
C GLY A 88 5.46 -7.53 -7.16
N SER A 89 5.07 -6.82 -6.08
CA SER A 89 3.75 -6.18 -5.97
C SER A 89 3.54 -5.15 -7.10
N LYS A 90 2.68 -5.48 -8.06
CA LYS A 90 2.21 -4.56 -9.12
C LYS A 90 1.19 -3.56 -8.56
N PRO A 91 1.12 -2.33 -9.10
CA PRO A 91 1.92 -1.79 -10.19
C PRO A 91 3.28 -1.20 -9.76
N LEU A 92 3.60 -1.19 -8.46
CA LEU A 92 4.83 -0.58 -7.92
C LEU A 92 6.12 -1.27 -8.40
N CYS A 93 6.09 -2.60 -8.48
CA CYS A 93 7.20 -3.44 -8.93
C CYS A 93 6.81 -4.15 -10.22
N GLN A 94 7.49 -3.77 -11.31
CA GLN A 94 7.34 -4.35 -12.64
C GLN A 94 8.70 -4.74 -13.18
#